data_AF-A0A1U7PTD9-F1
#
_entry.id   AF-A0A1U7PTD9-F1
#
_cell.length_a   1.000
_cell.length_b   1.000
_cell.length_c   1.000
_cell.angle_alpha   90.00
_cell.angle_beta   90.00
_cell.angle_gamma   90.00
#
_symmetry.space_group_name_H-M   'P 1'
#
loop_
_entity.id
_entity.type
_entity.pdbx_description
1 polymer ?
#
loop_
_entity_poly.entity_id
_entity_poly.type
_entity_poly.pdbx_seq_one_letter_code
_entity_poly.pdbx_strand_id
1 'polypeptide(L)'
;MSSSKRFLALRETFPYAIKMIDGKWYLIDRGYEIISKEFDISSAKLIQISKIAEKLDGGYIEQKNDKISGIWFYNDGLRKAISKKGYLDFFSESLRTIKSILESK
;
A
#
# COMPACT_ATOMS: atom_id res chain seq x y z
N MET A 1 7.06 -6.11 -21.99
CA MET A 1 7.15 -4.80 -21.31
C MET A 1 8.31 -4.85 -20.33
N SER A 2 9.22 -3.87 -20.30
CA SER A 2 10.39 -3.92 -19.41
C SER A 2 9.99 -3.71 -17.93
N SER A 3 10.82 -4.23 -17.01
CA SER A 3 10.65 -4.10 -15.55
C SER A 3 10.43 -2.66 -15.10
N SER A 4 11.15 -1.70 -15.69
CA SER A 4 11.02 -0.27 -15.40
C SER A 4 9.67 0.30 -15.86
N LYS A 5 9.14 -0.14 -17.00
CA LYS A 5 7.81 0.26 -17.48
C LYS A 5 6.69 -0.33 -16.63
N ARG A 6 6.82 -1.57 -16.14
CA ARG A 6 5.88 -2.15 -15.16
C ARG A 6 5.91 -1.37 -13.85
N PHE A 7 7.09 -1.03 -13.33
CA PHE A 7 7.25 -0.26 -12.10
C PHE A 7 6.67 1.16 -12.19
N LEU A 8 6.87 1.85 -13.31
CA LEU A 8 6.27 3.17 -13.53
C LEU A 8 4.75 3.10 -13.62
N ALA A 9 4.19 2.07 -14.26
CA ALA A 9 2.75 1.82 -14.25
C ALA A 9 2.23 1.46 -12.84
N LEU A 10 3.07 0.85 -11.98
CA LEU A 10 2.75 0.54 -10.58
C LEU A 10 2.75 1.75 -9.66
N ARG A 11 3.67 2.70 -9.88
CA ARG A 11 3.65 4.02 -9.22
C ARG A 11 2.32 4.75 -9.42
N GLU A 12 1.62 4.46 -10.52
CA GLU A 12 0.35 5.07 -10.88
C GLU A 12 -0.87 4.22 -10.47
N THR A 13 -0.71 2.94 -10.10
CA THR A 13 -1.84 2.03 -9.86
C THR A 13 -2.23 1.81 -8.40
N PHE A 14 -1.39 2.20 -7.42
CA PHE A 14 -1.81 2.25 -6.02
C PHE A 14 -1.11 3.38 -5.25
N PRO A 15 -1.84 4.21 -4.51
CA PRO A 15 -1.30 5.27 -3.65
C PRO A 15 -0.29 4.74 -2.64
N TYR A 16 0.64 5.61 -2.26
CA TYR A 16 1.82 5.24 -1.49
C TYR A 16 1.50 4.85 -0.04
N ALA A 17 0.35 5.25 0.50
CA ALA A 17 -0.15 4.72 1.77
C ALA A 17 -1.68 4.74 1.90
N ILE A 18 -2.18 3.88 2.79
CA ILE A 18 -3.52 3.93 3.37
C ILE A 18 -3.37 4.57 4.75
N LYS A 19 -3.96 5.73 5.02
CA LYS A 19 -3.77 6.46 6.29
C LYS A 19 -5.09 6.90 6.91
N MET A 20 -5.15 6.84 8.24
CA MET A 20 -6.25 7.39 9.01
C MET A 20 -6.02 8.89 9.26
N ILE A 21 -6.98 9.71 8.84
CA ILE A 21 -7.00 11.15 9.02
C ILE A 21 -8.40 11.52 9.53
N ASP A 22 -8.48 12.18 10.68
CA ASP A 22 -9.74 12.59 11.31
C ASP A 22 -10.79 11.46 11.42
N GLY A 23 -10.33 10.25 11.77
CA GLY A 23 -11.17 9.07 11.96
C GLY A 23 -11.62 8.37 10.68
N LYS A 24 -11.16 8.84 9.51
CA LYS A 24 -11.50 8.28 8.20
C LYS A 24 -10.27 7.78 7.48
N TRP A 25 -10.44 6.76 6.64
CA TRP A 25 -9.34 6.19 5.87
C TRP A 25 -9.24 6.80 4.49
N TYR A 26 -8.02 7.14 4.11
CA TYR A 26 -7.72 7.70 2.81
C TYR A 26 -6.55 7.00 2.18
N LEU A 27 -6.49 7.10 0.88
CA LEU A 27 -5.30 6.86 0.14
C LEU A 27 -4.52 8.16 -0.01
N ILE A 28 -3.25 8.12 0.39
CA ILE A 28 -2.33 9.25 0.31
C ILE A 28 -1.17 8.94 -0.62
N ASP A 29 -0.67 9.98 -1.25
CA ASP A 29 0.48 9.90 -2.12
C ASP A 29 1.81 10.09 -1.35
N ARG A 30 2.93 10.17 -2.07
CA ARG A 30 4.28 10.38 -1.49
C ARG A 30 4.52 11.81 -0.99
N GLY A 31 3.70 12.77 -1.44
CA GLY A 31 3.65 14.14 -0.95
C GLY A 31 2.72 14.31 0.25
N TYR A 32 2.14 13.21 0.78
CA TYR A 32 1.12 13.21 1.82
C TYR A 32 -0.21 13.86 1.37
N GLU A 33 -0.45 13.97 0.06
CA GLU A 33 -1.70 14.48 -0.48
C GLU A 33 -2.74 13.35 -0.52
N ILE A 34 -3.98 13.67 -0.14
CA ILE A 34 -5.11 12.75 -0.25
C ILE A 34 -5.51 12.66 -1.72
N ILE A 35 -5.47 11.44 -2.28
CA ILE A 35 -5.78 11.20 -3.69
C ILE A 35 -7.01 10.31 -3.91
N SER A 36 -7.77 10.06 -2.85
CA SER A 36 -9.02 9.32 -2.91
C SER A 36 -10.14 10.01 -2.15
N LYS A 37 -11.36 9.54 -2.37
CA LYS A 37 -12.44 9.73 -1.40
C LYS A 37 -12.15 8.91 -0.14
N GLU A 38 -12.89 9.19 0.93
CA GLU A 38 -12.86 8.39 2.15
C GLU A 38 -13.25 6.93 1.87
N PHE A 39 -12.59 6.01 2.58
CA PHE A 39 -12.91 4.60 2.62
C PHE A 39 -13.51 4.24 3.98
N ASP A 40 -14.54 3.41 3.95
CA ASP A 40 -15.00 2.69 5.12
C ASP A 40 -14.26 1.34 5.18
N ILE A 41 -13.24 1.26 6.04
CA ILE A 41 -12.40 0.07 6.19
C ILE A 41 -12.63 -0.53 7.57
N SER A 42 -13.20 -1.74 7.60
CA SER A 42 -13.34 -2.51 8.82
C SER A 42 -11.98 -2.97 9.37
N SER A 43 -11.91 -3.23 10.68
CA SER A 43 -10.70 -3.77 11.32
C SER A 43 -10.22 -5.07 10.67
N ALA A 44 -11.14 -5.91 10.18
CA ALA A 44 -10.80 -7.15 9.48
C ALA A 44 -10.09 -6.89 8.15
N LYS A 45 -10.59 -5.93 7.34
CA LYS A 45 -9.94 -5.50 6.09
C LYS A 45 -8.56 -4.91 6.37
N LEU A 46 -8.42 -4.08 7.41
CA LEU A 46 -7.11 -3.54 7.83
C LEU A 46 -6.10 -4.63 8.17
N ILE A 47 -6.51 -5.66 8.93
CA ILE A 47 -5.63 -6.78 9.29
C ILE A 47 -5.20 -7.59 8.05
N GLN A 48 -6.08 -7.76 7.06
CA GLN A 48 -5.71 -8.43 5.81
C GLN A 48 -4.68 -7.61 5.03
N ILE A 49 -4.91 -6.31 4.90
CA ILE A 49 -4.00 -5.40 4.20
C ILE A 49 -2.65 -5.34 4.92
N SER A 50 -2.63 -5.30 6.25
CA SER A 50 -1.40 -5.25 7.04
C SER A 50 -0.55 -6.50 6.83
N LYS A 51 -1.16 -7.68 6.80
CA LYS A 51 -0.46 -8.96 6.50
C LYS A 51 0.15 -9.00 5.10
N ILE A 52 -0.48 -8.33 4.12
CA ILE A 52 0.11 -8.19 2.78
C ILE A 52 1.29 -7.22 2.84
N ALA A 53 1.12 -6.08 3.52
CA ALA A 53 2.16 -5.07 3.67
C ALA A 53 3.42 -5.60 4.37
N GLU A 54 3.28 -6.42 5.42
CA GLU A 54 4.41 -7.04 6.14
C GLU A 54 5.28 -7.94 5.24
N LYS A 55 4.70 -8.52 4.19
CA LYS A 55 5.43 -9.37 3.24
C LYS A 55 6.13 -8.55 2.15
N LEU A 56 5.76 -7.29 1.98
CA LEU A 56 6.41 -6.41 1.02
C LEU A 56 7.67 -5.84 1.67
N ASP A 57 8.83 -6.08 1.06
CA ASP A 57 10.07 -5.41 1.47
C ASP A 57 9.94 -3.87 1.53
N GLY A 58 9.01 -3.26 0.80
CA GLY A 58 8.68 -1.82 0.84
C GLY A 58 7.60 -1.40 1.84
N GLY A 59 7.07 -2.35 2.60
CA GLY A 59 5.93 -2.18 3.52
C GLY A 59 6.33 -1.60 4.87
N TYR A 60 5.51 -0.72 5.43
CA TYR A 60 5.63 -0.25 6.80
C TYR A 60 4.25 0.00 7.42
N ILE A 61 4.02 -0.53 8.63
CA ILE A 61 2.78 -0.33 9.37
C ILE A 61 3.04 0.73 10.45
N GLU A 62 2.30 1.82 10.38
CA GLU A 62 2.29 2.89 11.37
C GLU A 62 1.21 2.59 12.40
N GLN A 63 1.57 2.66 13.68
CA GLN A 63 0.66 2.45 14.79
C GLN A 63 0.67 3.67 15.73
N LYS A 64 -0.51 4.03 16.25
CA LYS A 64 -0.69 5.07 17.26
C LYS A 64 -1.64 4.54 18.33
N ASN A 65 -1.20 4.49 19.58
CA ASN A 65 -1.97 3.94 20.71
C ASN A 65 -2.50 2.51 20.41
N ASP A 66 -1.61 1.61 19.97
CA ASP A 66 -1.89 0.21 19.62
C ASP A 66 -2.92 -0.01 18.49
N LYS A 67 -3.27 1.06 17.76
CA LYS A 67 -4.15 0.99 16.59
C LYS A 67 -3.37 1.33 15.33
N ILE A 68 -3.65 0.60 14.25
CA ILE A 68 -3.10 0.90 12.93
C ILE A 68 -3.61 2.29 12.52
N SER A 69 -2.69 3.22 12.29
CA SER A 69 -2.95 4.57 11.82
C SER A 69 -2.51 4.78 10.37
N GLY A 70 -1.66 3.90 9.84
CA GLY A 70 -1.21 3.96 8.46
C GLY A 70 -0.55 2.68 7.98
N ILE A 71 -0.62 2.42 6.67
CA ILE A 71 0.08 1.33 5.99
C ILE A 71 0.74 1.92 4.74
N TRP A 72 2.07 1.87 4.70
CA TRP A 72 2.94 2.50 3.72
C TRP A 72 3.58 1.46 2.81
N PHE A 73 3.71 1.77 1.52
CA PHE A 73 4.18 0.81 0.50
C PHE A 73 5.44 1.26 -0.27
N TYR A 74 6.23 2.19 0.30
CA TYR A 74 7.32 2.83 -0.43
C TYR A 74 8.55 3.21 0.40
N ASN A 75 8.79 2.53 1.53
CA ASN A 75 10.00 2.79 2.32
C ASN A 75 11.28 2.31 1.58
N ASP A 76 12.45 2.62 2.14
CA ASP A 76 13.76 2.30 1.54
C ASP A 76 13.96 0.82 1.16
N GLY A 77 13.22 -0.10 1.79
CA GLY A 77 13.28 -1.52 1.47
C GLY A 77 12.78 -1.83 0.06
N LEU A 78 11.87 -1.02 -0.49
CA LEU A 78 11.39 -1.18 -1.87
C LEU A 78 12.51 -1.02 -2.90
N ARG A 79 13.38 -0.01 -2.73
CA ARG A 79 14.50 0.24 -3.67
C ARG A 79 15.45 -0.95 -3.74
N LYS A 80 15.74 -1.56 -2.58
CA LYS A 80 16.58 -2.75 -2.49
C LYS A 80 15.89 -3.99 -3.03
N ALA A 81 14.57 -4.08 -2.94
CA ALA A 81 13.80 -5.23 -3.40
C ALA A 81 13.55 -5.25 -4.91
N ILE A 82 13.49 -4.09 -5.57
CA ILE A 82 13.33 -4.00 -7.04
C ILE A 82 14.48 -4.69 -7.79
N SER A 83 15.67 -4.80 -7.18
CA SER A 83 16.80 -5.55 -7.77
C SER A 83 16.63 -7.07 -7.68
N LYS A 84 15.71 -7.58 -6.84
CA LYS A 84 15.40 -9.00 -6.73
C LYS A 84 14.56 -9.43 -7.95
N LYS A 85 14.96 -10.52 -8.59
CA LYS A 85 14.24 -11.11 -9.74
C LYS A 85 12.80 -11.48 -9.33
N GLY A 86 11.81 -11.04 -10.10
CA GLY A 86 10.39 -11.36 -9.89
C GLY A 86 9.67 -10.54 -8.83
N TYR A 87 10.37 -9.73 -8.05
CA TYR A 87 9.76 -8.94 -6.97
C TYR A 87 8.75 -7.92 -7.48
N LEU A 88 8.98 -7.30 -8.64
CA LEU A 88 8.03 -6.36 -9.24
C LEU A 88 6.68 -7.01 -9.56
N ASP A 89 6.68 -8.26 -9.99
CA ASP A 89 5.43 -8.99 -10.29
C ASP A 89 4.70 -9.34 -8.99
N PHE A 90 5.42 -9.82 -7.97
CA PHE A 90 4.89 -10.04 -6.62
C PHE A 90 4.32 -8.77 -5.98
N PHE A 91 5.03 -7.65 -6.10
CA PHE A 91 4.60 -6.34 -5.61
C PHE A 91 3.34 -5.87 -6.34
N SER A 92 3.29 -6.03 -7.67
CA SER A 92 2.11 -5.72 -8.48
C SER A 92 0.88 -6.49 -8.03
N GLU A 93 1.02 -7.79 -7.83
CA GLU A 93 -0.05 -8.67 -7.42
C GLU A 93 -0.58 -8.28 -6.03
N SER A 94 0.34 -8.03 -5.10
CA SER A 94 0.01 -7.57 -3.74
C SER A 94 -0.81 -6.28 -3.74
N LEU A 95 -0.41 -5.28 -4.54
CA LEU A 95 -1.17 -4.03 -4.66
C LEU A 95 -2.56 -4.24 -5.26
N ARG A 96 -2.70 -5.11 -6.27
CA ARG A 96 -4.00 -5.44 -6.86
C ARG A 96 -4.92 -6.13 -5.84
N THR A 97 -4.38 -7.03 -5.03
CA THR A 97 -5.13 -7.68 -3.95
C THR A 97 -5.62 -6.65 -2.93
N ILE A 98 -4.76 -5.73 -2.49
CA ILE A 98 -5.13 -4.66 -1.55
C ILE A 98 -6.25 -3.80 -2.14
N LYS A 99 -6.12 -3.40 -3.41
CA LYS A 99 -7.17 -2.65 -4.11
C LYS A 99 -8.51 -3.37 -4.08
N SER A 100 -8.50 -4.67 -4.41
CA SER A 100 -9.71 -5.50 -4.38
C SER A 100 -10.31 -5.57 -2.97
N ILE A 101 -9.50 -5.62 -1.91
CA ILE A 101 -9.99 -5.61 -0.52
C ILE A 101 -10.68 -4.27 -0.20
N LEU A 102 -10.08 -3.15 -0.58
CA LEU A 102 -10.67 -1.82 -0.37
C LEU A 102 -11.99 -1.62 -1.13
N GLU A 103 -12.08 -2.13 -2.36
CA GLU A 103 -13.24 -1.94 -3.23
C GLU A 103 -14.34 -3.00 -3.00
N SER A 104 -14.02 -4.12 -2.36
CA SER A 104 -15.02 -5.11 -1.95
C SER A 104 -15.99 -4.49 -0.93
N LYS A 105 -17.31 -4.69 -1.12
CA LYS A 105 -18.34 -4.23 -0.18
C LYS A 105 -18.36 -5.15 1.03
#